data_AF-A0A915Z7E8-F1
#
_entry.id   AF-A0A915Z7E8-F1
#
_cell.length_a   1.000
_cell.length_b   1.000
_cell.length_c   1.000
_cell.angle_alpha   90.00
_cell.angle_beta   90.00
_cell.angle_gamma   90.00
#
_symmetry.space_group_name_H-M   'P 1'
#
loop_
_entity.id
_entity.type
_entity.pdbx_description
1 polymer ?
#
loop_
_entity_poly.entity_id
_entity_poly.type
_entity_poly.pdbx_seq_one_letter_code
_entity_poly.pdbx_strand_id
1 'polypeptide(L)'
;MKRCWDSDPSKRPTSKELFEYFKNWRKTYKFNNNRVPVPENKLSVINYSRTLYTSRKINYSAKLNEILSQELSSRIIMYSYNDDYSDENNSDNYEDLDSCLIDPIYEFRGFII
;
A
#
# COMPACT_ATOMS: atom_id res chain seq x y z
N MET A 1 11.77 -17.61 -2.45
CA MET A 1 10.74 -16.59 -2.71
C MET A 1 9.31 -17.13 -2.77
N LYS A 2 9.03 -18.37 -3.21
CA LYS A 2 7.64 -18.90 -3.26
C LYS A 2 6.85 -18.77 -1.95
N ARG A 3 7.45 -19.11 -0.80
CA ARG A 3 6.85 -18.93 0.55
C ARG A 3 6.53 -17.47 0.91
N CYS A 4 7.22 -16.48 0.34
CA CYS A 4 6.94 -15.07 0.62
C CYS A 4 5.60 -14.61 0.00
N TRP A 5 5.11 -15.36 -0.99
CA TRP A 5 3.86 -15.10 -1.71
C TRP A 5 2.77 -16.11 -1.33
N ASP A 6 2.90 -16.75 -0.17
CA ASP A 6 1.83 -17.62 0.32
C ASP A 6 0.54 -16.79 0.52
N SER A 7 -0.58 -17.34 0.06
CA SER A 7 -1.90 -16.73 0.23
C SER A 7 -2.26 -16.58 1.70
N ASP A 8 -1.79 -17.51 2.53
CA ASP A 8 -1.92 -17.45 3.97
C ASP A 8 -0.76 -16.64 4.58
N PRO A 9 -1.02 -15.48 5.20
CA PRO A 9 0.02 -14.63 5.76
C PRO A 9 0.79 -15.30 6.90
N SER A 10 0.17 -16.23 7.63
CA SER A 10 0.82 -16.95 8.73
C SER A 10 1.91 -17.93 8.25
N LYS A 11 1.84 -18.35 6.98
CA LYS A 11 2.84 -19.25 6.35
C LYS A 11 4.02 -18.51 5.74
N ARG A 12 3.91 -17.19 5.62
CA ARG A 12 4.99 -16.35 5.11
C ARG A 12 6.16 -16.36 6.11
N PRO A 13 7.40 -16.27 5.61
CA PRO A 13 8.54 -16.19 6.49
C PRO A 13 8.54 -14.88 7.27
N THR A 14 8.95 -14.97 8.53
CA THR A 14 9.20 -13.81 9.39
C THR A 14 10.42 -13.02 8.89
N SER A 15 10.51 -11.75 9.30
CA SER A 15 11.67 -10.91 9.01
C SER A 15 12.99 -11.53 9.49
N LYS A 16 12.96 -12.26 10.61
CA LYS A 16 14.12 -12.95 11.17
C LYS A 16 14.59 -14.12 10.29
N GLU A 17 13.66 -14.93 9.78
CA GLU A 17 13.97 -16.00 8.84
C GLU A 17 14.58 -15.44 7.54
N LEU A 18 13.99 -14.39 6.98
CA LEU A 18 14.52 -13.72 5.78
C LEU A 18 15.94 -13.19 5.99
N PHE A 19 16.20 -12.56 7.13
CA PHE A 19 17.53 -12.07 7.48
C PHE A 19 18.56 -13.21 7.49
N GLU A 20 18.26 -14.35 8.12
CA GLU A 20 19.19 -15.48 8.16
C GLU A 20 19.39 -16.11 6.76
N TYR A 21 18.35 -16.18 5.93
CA TYR A 21 18.51 -16.61 4.53
C TYR A 21 19.46 -15.70 3.75
N PHE A 22 19.27 -14.38 3.82
CA PHE A 22 20.15 -13.44 3.11
C PHE A 22 21.57 -13.44 3.65
N LYS A 23 21.73 -13.56 4.97
CA LYS A 23 23.04 -13.68 5.63
C LYS A 23 23.78 -14.93 5.16
N ASN A 24 23.08 -16.07 5.04
CA ASN A 24 23.67 -17.29 4.49
C ASN A 24 24.02 -17.14 3.01
N TRP A 25 23.13 -16.59 2.20
CA TRP A 25 23.41 -16.33 0.78
C TRP A 25 24.63 -15.44 0.58
N ARG A 26 24.80 -14.41 1.42
CA ARG A 26 25.99 -13.53 1.37
C ARG A 26 27.29 -14.27 1.66
N LYS A 27 27.25 -15.33 2.48
CA LYS A 27 28.42 -16.19 2.74
C LYS A 27 28.69 -17.13 1.56
N THR A 28 27.63 -17.69 0.98
CA THR A 28 27.72 -18.69 -0.10
C THR A 28 28.12 -18.06 -1.44
N TYR A 29 27.52 -16.91 -1.77
CA TYR A 29 27.74 -16.23 -3.04
C TYR A 29 28.66 -15.03 -2.81
N LYS A 30 29.88 -15.10 -3.38
CA LYS A 30 30.75 -13.93 -3.49
C LYS A 30 30.10 -12.97 -4.46
N PHE A 31 29.58 -11.86 -3.94
CA PHE A 31 29.12 -10.76 -4.78
C PHE A 31 30.36 -10.13 -5.44
N ASN A 32 30.62 -10.55 -6.67
CA ASN A 32 31.60 -9.87 -7.51
C ASN A 32 30.95 -8.53 -7.90
N ASN A 33 31.55 -7.42 -7.49
CA ASN A 33 31.07 -6.07 -7.85
C ASN A 33 31.19 -5.78 -9.36
N ASN A 34 31.73 -6.72 -10.13
CA ASN A 34 31.81 -6.70 -11.58
C ASN A 34 30.41 -6.98 -12.15
N ARG A 35 29.51 -6.00 -12.03
CA ARG A 35 28.21 -6.04 -12.71
C ARG A 35 28.50 -6.12 -14.21
N VAL A 36 28.02 -7.17 -14.86
CA VAL A 36 27.99 -7.21 -16.32
C VAL A 36 27.01 -6.12 -16.77
N PRO A 37 27.42 -5.14 -17.59
CA PRO A 37 26.49 -4.15 -18.10
C PRO A 37 25.38 -4.88 -18.84
N VAL A 38 24.13 -4.59 -18.47
CA VAL A 38 22.97 -5.07 -19.23
C VAL A 38 23.12 -4.45 -20.63
N PRO A 39 23.10 -5.26 -21.70
CA PRO A 39 23.11 -4.70 -23.05
C PRO A 39 21.99 -3.67 -23.15
N GLU A 40 22.26 -2.51 -23.74
CA GLU A 40 21.21 -1.58 -24.11
C GLU A 40 20.27 -2.29 -25.09
N ASN A 41 19.24 -2.92 -24.56
CA ASN A 41 17.99 -3.07 -25.26
C ASN A 41 17.60 -1.64 -25.61
N LYS A 42 17.77 -1.27 -26.88
CA LYS A 42 17.14 -0.10 -27.47
C LYS A 42 15.64 -0.37 -27.39
N LEU A 43 15.06 -0.18 -26.21
CA LEU A 43 13.63 -0.14 -26.03
C LEU A 43 13.26 1.01 -26.96
N SER A 44 12.71 0.67 -28.13
CA SER A 44 11.90 1.62 -28.86
C SER A 44 10.77 1.91 -27.89
N VAL A 45 10.98 2.91 -27.01
CA VAL A 45 9.94 3.51 -26.22
C VAL A 45 9.07 4.16 -27.28
N ILE A 46 8.15 3.35 -27.83
CA ILE A 46 7.04 3.85 -28.62
C ILE A 46 6.29 4.67 -27.58
N ASN A 47 6.55 5.97 -27.62
CA ASN A 47 6.03 6.92 -26.68
C ASN A 47 4.55 7.08 -27.04
N TYR A 48 3.72 6.12 -26.62
CA TYR A 48 2.29 6.26 -26.71
C TYR A 48 1.96 7.43 -25.80
N SER A 49 1.70 8.60 -26.37
CA SER A 49 1.37 9.82 -25.62
C SER A 49 0.17 9.61 -24.67
N ARG A 50 -0.57 8.52 -24.88
CA ARG A 50 -1.70 8.04 -24.06
C ARG A 50 -1.31 7.23 -22.82
N THR A 51 -0.06 6.77 -22.69
CA THR A 51 0.44 6.00 -21.53
C THR A 51 1.25 6.85 -20.55
N LEU A 52 1.51 8.14 -20.85
CA LEU A 52 1.99 9.05 -19.83
C LEU A 52 0.86 9.29 -18.83
N TYR A 53 1.05 8.78 -17.61
CA TYR A 53 0.23 9.16 -16.47
C TYR A 53 0.49 10.64 -16.19
N THR A 54 -0.39 11.50 -16.68
CA THR A 54 -0.48 12.88 -16.22
C THR A 54 -1.39 12.88 -15.01
N SER A 55 -0.92 13.44 -13.90
CA SER A 55 -1.76 13.64 -12.72
C SER A 55 -2.98 14.47 -13.16
N ARG A 56 -4.16 13.86 -13.13
CA ARG A 56 -5.42 14.57 -13.39
C ARG A 56 -5.91 15.11 -12.05
N LYS A 57 -6.03 16.44 -11.95
CA LYS A 57 -6.68 17.05 -10.79
C LYS A 57 -8.13 16.58 -10.74
N ILE A 58 -8.47 15.79 -9.73
CA ILE A 58 -9.83 15.32 -9.51
C ILE A 58 -10.63 16.48 -8.90
N ASN A 59 -11.36 17.24 -9.73
CA ASN A 59 -12.28 18.30 -9.29
C ASN A 59 -13.64 17.71 -8.83
N TYR A 60 -13.60 16.63 -8.07
CA TYR A 60 -14.79 15.88 -7.64
C TYR A 60 -14.94 15.85 -6.11
N SER A 61 -14.18 16.69 -5.39
CA SER A 61 -14.18 16.72 -3.91
C SER A 61 -15.59 16.89 -3.32
N ALA A 62 -16.40 17.79 -3.88
CA ALA A 62 -17.78 17.99 -3.45
C ALA A 62 -18.62 16.72 -3.56
N LYS A 63 -18.48 15.97 -4.68
CA LYS A 63 -19.25 14.75 -4.90
C LYS A 63 -18.67 13.54 -4.16
N LEU A 64 -17.37 13.52 -3.84
CA LEU A 64 -16.81 12.57 -2.87
C LEU A 64 -17.38 12.79 -1.48
N ASN A 65 -17.45 14.05 -1.03
CA ASN A 65 -18.00 14.39 0.28
C ASN A 65 -19.49 14.04 0.37
N GLU A 66 -20.23 14.21 -0.72
CA GLU A 66 -21.63 13.80 -0.83
C GLU A 66 -21.80 12.28 -0.69
N ILE A 67 -21.03 11.49 -1.45
CA ILE A 67 -21.04 10.02 -1.37
C ILE A 67 -20.65 9.55 0.03
N LEU A 68 -19.60 10.14 0.61
CA LEU A 68 -19.16 9.81 1.96
C LEU A 68 -20.24 10.10 3.00
N SER A 69 -20.93 11.23 2.87
CA SER A 69 -22.02 11.62 3.77
C SER A 69 -23.22 10.67 3.67
N GLN A 70 -23.56 10.22 2.46
CA GLN A 70 -24.65 9.26 2.22
C GLN A 70 -24.33 7.86 2.78
N GLU A 71 -23.11 7.37 2.56
CA GLU A 71 -22.65 6.09 3.11
C GLU A 71 -22.60 6.10 4.64
N LEU A 72 -22.05 7.16 5.24
CA LEU A 72 -22.01 7.31 6.70
C LEU A 72 -23.41 7.43 7.30
N SER A 73 -24.31 8.18 6.67
CA SER A 73 -25.69 8.30 7.13
C SER A 73 -26.43 6.96 7.08
N SER A 74 -26.25 6.19 6.01
CA SER A 74 -26.84 4.85 5.88
C SER A 74 -26.31 3.87 6.93
N ARG A 75 -25.02 3.98 7.26
CA ARG A 75 -24.37 3.16 8.29
C ARG A 75 -24.83 3.54 9.69
N ILE A 76 -24.98 4.82 9.99
CA ILE A 76 -25.50 5.33 11.28
C ILE A 76 -26.92 4.83 11.53
N ILE A 77 -27.79 4.83 10.52
CA ILE A 77 -29.16 4.30 10.63
C ILE A 77 -29.13 2.80 10.95
N MET A 78 -28.24 2.03 10.34
CA MET A 78 -28.11 0.59 10.62
C MET A 78 -27.73 0.33 12.09
N TYR A 79 -26.86 1.15 12.70
CA TYR A 79 -26.52 1.00 14.12
C TYR A 79 -27.64 1.45 15.06
N SER A 80 -28.39 2.51 14.72
CA SER A 80 -29.45 3.04 15.61
C SER A 80 -30.68 2.14 15.73
N TYR A 81 -30.92 1.26 14.76
CA TYR A 81 -32.05 0.30 14.80
C TYR A 81 -31.73 -1.00 15.56
N ASN A 82 -30.47 -1.21 15.96
CA ASN A 82 -30.04 -2.42 16.68
C ASN A 82 -29.89 -2.20 18.20
N ASP A 83 -30.28 -1.04 18.73
CA ASP A 83 -30.08 -0.67 20.14
C ASP A 83 -31.20 -1.10 21.10
N ASP A 84 -31.96 -2.14 20.75
CA ASP A 84 -32.81 -2.87 21.68
C ASP A 84 -32.47 -4.35 21.59
N TYR A 85 -31.33 -4.76 22.16
CA TYR A 85 -31.19 -5.97 22.98
C TYR A 85 -29.78 -6.00 23.58
N SER A 86 -29.75 -5.98 24.91
CA SER A 86 -28.57 -6.21 25.72
C SER A 86 -27.93 -7.56 25.39
N ASP A 87 -26.66 -7.57 24.99
CA ASP A 87 -25.80 -8.71 25.31
C ASP A 87 -24.35 -8.26 25.53
N GLU A 88 -23.83 -8.71 26.67
CA GLU A 88 -22.47 -8.45 27.13
C GLU A 88 -21.46 -9.14 26.20
N ASN A 89 -20.30 -8.49 26.02
CA ASN A 89 -19.06 -9.00 25.43
C ASN A 89 -18.94 -8.92 23.90
N ASN A 90 -18.47 -7.78 23.40
CA ASN A 90 -17.47 -7.79 22.33
C ASN A 90 -16.48 -6.64 22.52
N SER A 91 -15.24 -7.01 22.88
CA SER A 91 -14.07 -6.15 22.81
C SER A 91 -13.68 -5.99 21.35
N ASP A 92 -14.41 -5.14 20.62
CA ASP A 92 -14.03 -4.78 19.26
C ASP A 92 -12.82 -3.83 19.32
N ASN A 93 -11.69 -4.35 18.86
CA ASN A 93 -10.44 -3.65 18.70
C ASN A 93 -10.63 -2.45 17.76
N TYR A 94 -10.68 -1.24 18.32
CA TYR A 94 -10.51 -0.01 17.56
C TYR A 94 -9.05 0.05 17.08
N GLU A 95 -8.81 -0.25 15.81
CA GLU A 95 -7.54 0.13 15.18
C GLU A 95 -7.54 1.65 14.95
N ASP A 96 -6.62 2.31 15.62
CA ASP A 96 -6.39 3.75 15.57
C ASP A 96 -5.87 4.16 14.18
N LEU A 97 -6.75 4.77 13.38
CA LEU A 97 -6.46 5.21 12.02
C LEU A 97 -5.69 6.53 11.95
N ASP A 98 -5.30 7.11 13.10
CA ASP A 98 -4.46 8.32 13.15
C ASP A 98 -3.08 8.10 12.51
N SER A 99 -2.60 6.86 12.43
CA SER A 99 -1.35 6.53 11.74
C SER A 99 -1.37 6.73 10.22
N CYS A 100 -2.56 6.92 9.63
CA CYS A 100 -2.73 7.10 8.19
C CYS A 100 -2.76 8.58 7.75
N LEU A 101 -2.71 9.53 8.68
CA LEU A 101 -2.59 10.94 8.35
C LEU A 101 -1.13 11.24 7.95
N ILE A 102 -0.89 11.36 6.65
CA ILE A 102 0.40 11.85 6.15
C ILE A 102 0.47 13.35 6.44
N ASP A 103 1.46 13.75 7.23
CA ASP A 103 1.74 15.16 7.52
C ASP A 103 1.86 15.97 6.22
N PRO A 104 1.22 17.15 6.13
CA PRO A 104 1.24 18.01 4.93
C PRO A 104 2.61 18.63 4.61
N ILE A 105 3.68 18.25 5.31
CA ILE A 105 5.02 18.86 5.21
C ILE A 105 5.85 18.28 4.05
N TYR A 106 5.41 17.18 3.41
CA TYR A 106 6.05 16.69 2.18
C TYR A 106 5.64 17.53 0.96
N GLU A 107 6.05 18.80 0.95
CA GLU A 107 6.18 19.60 -0.27
C GLU A 107 7.16 18.89 -1.22
N PHE A 108 6.62 18.32 -2.29
CA PHE A 108 7.36 17.80 -3.43
C PHE A 108 8.17 18.95 -4.07
N ARG A 109 9.38 19.20 -3.58
CA ARG A 109 10.36 20.03 -4.29
C ARG A 109 10.83 19.25 -5.52
N GLY A 110 10.12 19.44 -6.63
CA GLY A 110 10.52 18.94 -7.94
C GLY A 110 11.85 19.56 -8.36
N PHE A 111 12.89 18.72 -8.46
CA PHE A 111 14.05 19.03 -9.28
C PHE A 111 13.72 18.67 -10.73
N ILE A 112 13.68 19.69 -11.59
CA ILE A 112 13.71 19.53 -13.04
C ILE A 112 15.19 19.42 -13.43
N ILE A 113 15.57 18.34 -14.12
CA ILE A 113 16.83 18.22 -14.86
C ILE A 113 16.63 18.88 -16.22
#